data_AF-A0A4Q7ZKT3-F1
#
_entry.id   AF-A0A4Q7ZKT3-F1
#
_cell.length_a   1.000
_cell.length_b   1.000
_cell.length_c   1.000
_cell.angle_alpha   90.00
_cell.angle_beta   90.00
_cell.angle_gamma   90.00
#
_symmetry.space_group_name_H-M   'P 1'
#
loop_
_entity.id
_entity.type
_entity.pdbx_description
1 polymer ?
#
loop_
_entity_poly.entity_id
_entity_poly.type
_entity_poly.pdbx_seq_one_letter_code
_entity_poly.pdbx_strand_id
1 'polypeptide(L)'
;MRLLKTTATSLLAVAAAMAFAVPAQAGPRDSDHDGMPNRWEKKHGLNPHSRADAKKDPDHDGLSNRREYKLRGNPHDEDTDNDGQDDGDERRTRTKVNKADSDRDGILDGDEDADRDGVANEDEDDAYERCAADDDDRDRDFVADEDENELHLRVGDADSDDDGVRDGAEDRDGDGASNEDEDDKNGDACNGDRDRDGKSDEDEGDRFGTITSFDAGTGTLVVTTVASRRVSVEVTDDTEIELGDESGHDEGDGSTTDLVAGAGVAELEIDRETRDLEKIKLL
;
A
#
# COMPACT_ATOMS: atom_id res chain seq x y z
N MET A 1 3.99 -41.58 -91.74
CA MET A 1 5.38 -41.06 -91.71
C MET A 1 5.28 -39.57 -91.38
N ARG A 2 5.84 -39.13 -90.22
CA ARG A 2 6.42 -37.80 -89.91
C ARG A 2 5.72 -36.53 -90.48
N LEU A 3 5.43 -35.43 -89.78
CA LEU A 3 6.13 -34.69 -88.70
C LEU A 3 5.24 -33.50 -88.26
N LEU A 4 5.47 -33.02 -87.03
CA LEU A 4 4.83 -31.88 -86.35
C LEU A 4 4.98 -30.53 -87.09
N LYS A 5 4.12 -29.55 -86.77
CA LYS A 5 4.54 -28.30 -86.09
C LYS A 5 3.37 -27.47 -85.56
N THR A 6 3.52 -27.13 -84.29
CA THR A 6 2.72 -26.29 -83.40
C THR A 6 2.73 -24.82 -83.81
N THR A 7 1.57 -24.15 -83.73
CA THR A 7 1.50 -22.69 -83.59
C THR A 7 0.65 -22.40 -82.36
N ALA A 8 1.30 -21.91 -81.31
CA ALA A 8 0.68 -21.45 -80.08
C ALA A 8 -0.03 -20.12 -80.33
N THR A 9 -1.35 -20.09 -80.14
CA THR A 9 -2.12 -18.86 -79.96
C THR A 9 -2.01 -18.41 -78.51
N SER A 10 -1.25 -17.35 -78.26
CA SER A 10 -1.20 -16.68 -76.96
C SER A 10 -2.53 -15.96 -76.71
N LEU A 11 -3.38 -16.50 -75.84
CA LEU A 11 -4.49 -15.79 -75.23
C LEU A 11 -3.97 -14.99 -74.03
N LEU A 12 -4.06 -13.67 -74.14
CA LEU A 12 -3.81 -12.74 -73.04
C LEU A 12 -4.99 -12.86 -72.05
N ALA A 13 -4.83 -13.66 -71.00
CA ALA A 13 -5.79 -13.72 -69.90
C ALA A 13 -5.51 -12.54 -68.95
N VAL A 14 -6.33 -11.49 -69.03
CA VAL A 14 -6.37 -10.44 -68.00
C VAL A 14 -7.11 -11.03 -66.80
N ALA A 15 -6.36 -11.52 -65.82
CA ALA A 15 -6.91 -11.91 -64.53
C ALA A 15 -7.25 -10.64 -63.74
N ALA A 16 -8.54 -10.30 -63.65
CA ALA A 16 -9.02 -9.31 -62.72
C ALA A 16 -8.92 -9.89 -61.30
N ALA A 17 -7.88 -9.50 -60.56
CA ALA A 17 -7.77 -9.78 -59.14
C ALA A 17 -8.83 -8.95 -58.40
N MET A 18 -9.95 -9.57 -58.03
CA MET A 18 -10.82 -9.00 -56.99
C MET A 18 -10.09 -9.14 -55.66
N ALA A 19 -9.44 -8.05 -55.24
CA ALA A 19 -8.95 -7.92 -53.88
C ALA A 19 -10.16 -7.88 -52.94
N PHE A 20 -10.42 -8.97 -52.24
CA PHE A 20 -11.24 -8.92 -51.04
C PHE A 20 -10.45 -8.11 -50.00
N ALA A 21 -10.85 -6.86 -49.79
CA ALA A 21 -10.42 -6.10 -48.64
C ALA A 21 -10.94 -6.84 -47.40
N VAL A 22 -10.07 -7.62 -46.76
CA VAL A 22 -10.30 -8.06 -45.39
C VAL A 22 -10.43 -6.76 -44.59
N PRO A 23 -11.55 -6.49 -43.90
CA PRO A 23 -11.61 -5.34 -43.03
C PRO A 23 -10.48 -5.52 -42.02
N ALA A 24 -9.48 -4.64 -42.08
CA ALA A 24 -8.47 -4.56 -41.04
C ALA A 24 -9.25 -4.30 -39.76
N GLN A 25 -9.30 -5.30 -38.89
CA GLN A 25 -9.88 -5.15 -37.56
C GLN A 25 -8.98 -4.13 -36.89
N ALA A 26 -9.41 -2.87 -36.89
CA ALA A 26 -8.66 -1.80 -36.27
C ALA A 26 -8.47 -2.23 -34.81
N GLY A 27 -7.21 -2.40 -34.41
CA GLY A 27 -6.90 -2.68 -33.02
C GLY A 27 -7.53 -1.63 -32.11
N PRO A 28 -7.70 -1.92 -30.82
CA PRO A 28 -8.11 -0.93 -29.85
C PRO A 28 -7.26 0.33 -30.06
N ARG A 29 -7.92 1.49 -30.17
CA ARG A 29 -7.22 2.75 -30.35
C ARG A 29 -6.34 2.97 -29.12
N ASP A 30 -5.07 3.21 -29.36
CA ASP A 30 -4.03 3.57 -28.40
C ASP A 30 -3.34 4.80 -29.02
N SER A 31 -3.55 5.98 -28.43
CA SER A 31 -3.27 7.25 -29.11
C SER A 31 -1.86 7.76 -28.82
N ASP A 32 -1.27 7.37 -27.69
CA ASP A 32 0.10 7.69 -27.33
C ASP A 32 1.05 6.49 -27.51
N HIS A 33 0.51 5.31 -27.82
CA HIS A 33 1.19 4.08 -28.24
C HIS A 33 1.99 3.40 -27.12
N ASP A 34 1.56 3.51 -25.87
CA ASP A 34 2.23 2.89 -24.72
C ASP A 34 1.85 1.43 -24.46
N GLY A 35 0.88 0.90 -25.21
CA GLY A 35 0.39 -0.46 -25.10
C GLY A 35 -0.89 -0.60 -24.28
N MET A 36 -1.47 0.49 -23.79
CA MET A 36 -2.77 0.55 -23.13
C MET A 36 -3.80 1.17 -24.09
N PRO A 37 -5.00 0.56 -24.28
CA PRO A 37 -6.02 1.16 -25.11
C PRO A 37 -6.67 2.39 -24.47
N ASN A 38 -6.97 3.41 -25.28
CA ASN A 38 -7.68 4.63 -24.88
C ASN A 38 -8.99 4.40 -24.13
N ARG A 39 -9.65 3.25 -24.35
CA ARG A 39 -10.90 2.91 -23.64
C ARG A 39 -10.63 2.38 -22.23
N TRP A 40 -9.55 1.64 -22.05
CA TRP A 40 -9.13 1.11 -20.75
C TRP A 40 -8.55 2.24 -19.90
N GLU A 41 -7.67 3.07 -20.47
CA GLU A 41 -7.11 4.23 -19.78
C GLU A 41 -8.20 5.18 -19.28
N LYS A 42 -9.20 5.49 -20.12
CA LYS A 42 -10.35 6.30 -19.70
C LYS A 42 -11.25 5.64 -18.66
N LYS A 43 -11.29 4.30 -18.61
CA LYS A 43 -12.11 3.58 -17.63
C LYS A 43 -11.51 3.73 -16.24
N HIS A 44 -10.19 3.74 -16.14
CA HIS A 44 -9.44 3.83 -14.88
C HIS A 44 -8.80 5.21 -14.70
N GLY A 45 -9.42 6.29 -15.19
CA GLY A 45 -8.95 7.66 -14.90
C GLY A 45 -7.59 8.10 -15.49
N LEU A 46 -6.89 7.23 -16.23
CA LEU A 46 -5.57 7.52 -16.83
C LEU A 46 -5.67 8.45 -18.05
N ASN A 47 -4.52 8.94 -18.53
CA ASN A 47 -4.42 9.91 -19.62
C ASN A 47 -4.06 9.25 -20.96
N PRO A 48 -5.02 9.10 -21.90
CA PRO A 48 -4.83 8.36 -23.16
C PRO A 48 -3.92 9.01 -24.21
N HIS A 49 -3.23 10.07 -23.82
CA HIS A 49 -2.39 10.93 -24.63
C HIS A 49 -1.01 11.15 -23.98
N SER A 50 -0.68 10.42 -22.91
CA SER A 50 0.52 10.58 -22.12
C SER A 50 1.16 9.25 -21.68
N ARG A 51 1.95 8.63 -22.56
CA ARG A 51 2.80 7.43 -22.32
C ARG A 51 3.56 7.32 -20.98
N ALA A 52 3.73 8.43 -20.27
CA ALA A 52 4.41 8.47 -18.98
C ALA A 52 3.59 7.81 -17.87
N ASP A 53 2.25 7.85 -17.94
CA ASP A 53 1.40 7.20 -16.95
C ASP A 53 1.45 5.67 -17.02
N ALA A 54 1.70 5.07 -18.18
CA ALA A 54 1.94 3.63 -18.35
C ALA A 54 3.07 3.01 -17.50
N LYS A 55 3.85 3.84 -16.82
CA LYS A 55 4.94 3.44 -15.93
C LYS A 55 4.73 3.92 -14.49
N LYS A 56 3.66 4.67 -14.25
CA LYS A 56 3.21 5.00 -12.91
C LYS A 56 2.52 3.79 -12.33
N ASP A 57 2.39 3.87 -11.04
CA ASP A 57 1.96 2.89 -10.07
C ASP A 57 1.23 3.78 -9.05
N PRO A 58 -0.09 4.01 -9.24
CA PRO A 58 -0.85 4.99 -8.47
C PRO A 58 -1.36 4.48 -7.12
N ASP A 59 -1.49 3.17 -6.99
CA ASP A 59 -1.86 2.37 -5.82
C ASP A 59 -0.64 1.89 -5.03
N HIS A 60 0.56 1.85 -5.63
CA HIS A 60 1.83 1.52 -4.95
C HIS A 60 2.09 0.03 -4.70
N ASP A 61 1.28 -0.87 -5.28
CA ASP A 61 1.45 -2.34 -5.33
C ASP A 61 2.72 -2.83 -6.08
N GLY A 62 3.56 -1.92 -6.57
CA GLY A 62 4.77 -2.24 -7.34
C GLY A 62 4.50 -2.65 -8.80
N LEU A 63 3.24 -2.63 -9.27
CA LEU A 63 2.86 -2.83 -10.66
C LEU A 63 2.57 -1.50 -11.37
N SER A 64 3.30 -1.29 -12.46
CA SER A 64 2.91 -0.18 -13.34
C SER A 64 1.50 -0.39 -13.96
N ASN A 65 0.75 0.68 -14.21
CA ASN A 65 -0.52 0.70 -14.98
C ASN A 65 -0.56 -0.23 -16.21
N ARG A 66 0.53 -0.27 -16.98
CA ARG A 66 0.63 -1.11 -18.19
C ARG A 66 0.73 -2.60 -17.86
N ARG A 67 1.33 -2.93 -16.73
CA ARG A 67 1.49 -4.29 -16.23
C ARG A 67 0.14 -4.81 -15.78
N GLU A 68 -0.58 -4.06 -14.96
CA GLU A 68 -1.92 -4.40 -14.55
C GLU A 68 -2.89 -4.53 -15.72
N TYR A 69 -2.86 -3.62 -16.71
CA TYR A 69 -3.68 -3.79 -17.93
C TYR A 69 -3.49 -5.17 -18.59
N LYS A 70 -2.27 -5.74 -18.54
CA LYS A 70 -1.98 -7.07 -19.08
C LYS A 70 -2.43 -8.19 -18.17
N LEU A 71 -2.42 -7.97 -16.86
CA LEU A 71 -2.86 -8.92 -15.84
C LEU A 71 -4.38 -8.88 -15.63
N ARG A 72 -5.04 -7.82 -16.11
CA ARG A 72 -6.47 -7.49 -15.92
C ARG A 72 -6.77 -6.90 -14.54
N GLY A 73 -5.76 -6.30 -13.93
CA GLY A 73 -5.81 -5.52 -12.69
C GLY A 73 -6.52 -4.17 -12.82
N ASN A 74 -6.58 -3.45 -11.70
CA ASN A 74 -7.12 -2.11 -11.54
C ASN A 74 -6.06 -1.15 -10.98
N PRO A 75 -5.64 -0.11 -11.72
CA PRO A 75 -4.48 0.76 -11.40
C PRO A 75 -4.67 1.73 -10.23
N HIS A 76 -5.65 1.44 -9.40
CA HIS A 76 -6.04 2.21 -8.23
C HIS A 76 -6.58 1.28 -7.12
N ASP A 77 -6.21 0.00 -7.14
CA ASP A 77 -6.47 -1.04 -6.11
C ASP A 77 -5.16 -1.80 -5.96
N GLU A 78 -4.59 -1.86 -4.75
CA GLU A 78 -3.44 -2.74 -4.54
C GLU A 78 -3.83 -4.22 -4.63
N ASP A 79 -5.02 -4.58 -4.15
CA ASP A 79 -5.63 -5.91 -4.36
C ASP A 79 -6.87 -5.81 -5.26
N THR A 80 -6.69 -6.11 -6.56
CA THR A 80 -7.79 -6.02 -7.54
C THR A 80 -8.95 -6.98 -7.23
N ASP A 81 -8.70 -8.11 -6.57
CA ASP A 81 -9.68 -9.18 -6.44
C ASP A 81 -10.11 -9.53 -5.01
N ASN A 82 -9.54 -8.81 -4.05
CA ASN A 82 -9.96 -8.69 -2.65
C ASN A 82 -9.87 -10.05 -1.97
N ASP A 83 -8.70 -10.65 -2.09
CA ASP A 83 -8.35 -11.97 -1.57
C ASP A 83 -7.19 -11.97 -0.57
N GLY A 84 -6.73 -10.77 -0.23
CA GLY A 84 -5.73 -10.51 0.79
C GLY A 84 -4.32 -10.43 0.23
N GLN A 85 -4.09 -10.77 -1.04
CA GLN A 85 -2.76 -10.62 -1.64
C GLN A 85 -2.70 -9.49 -2.66
N ASP A 86 -1.80 -8.54 -2.43
CA ASP A 86 -1.46 -7.48 -3.37
C ASP A 86 -1.13 -7.98 -4.79
N ASP A 87 -1.66 -7.27 -5.80
CA ASP A 87 -1.45 -7.50 -7.24
C ASP A 87 0.06 -7.63 -7.57
N GLY A 88 0.89 -6.87 -6.84
CA GLY A 88 2.35 -6.91 -6.82
C GLY A 88 2.92 -8.29 -6.54
N ASP A 89 2.45 -8.89 -5.45
CA ASP A 89 2.99 -10.07 -4.79
C ASP A 89 2.39 -11.38 -5.26
N GLU A 90 1.21 -11.32 -5.86
CA GLU A 90 0.68 -12.41 -6.65
C GLU A 90 1.62 -12.86 -7.79
N ARG A 91 2.54 -11.97 -8.21
CA ARG A 91 3.59 -12.35 -9.16
C ARG A 91 4.66 -13.26 -8.55
N ARG A 92 4.95 -13.13 -7.26
CA ARG A 92 5.89 -13.94 -6.50
C ARG A 92 5.30 -15.34 -6.28
N THR A 93 4.06 -15.41 -5.83
CA THR A 93 3.30 -16.63 -5.52
C THR A 93 2.75 -17.33 -6.78
N ARG A 94 2.64 -16.60 -7.89
CA ARG A 94 2.15 -17.05 -9.22
C ARG A 94 0.64 -17.28 -9.28
N THR A 95 -0.09 -16.49 -8.51
CA THR A 95 -1.54 -16.38 -8.46
C THR A 95 -2.01 -15.42 -9.56
N LYS A 96 -3.24 -14.91 -9.51
CA LYS A 96 -3.84 -14.14 -10.60
C LYS A 96 -4.71 -13.02 -10.02
N VAL A 97 -4.19 -11.79 -10.14
CA VAL A 97 -4.67 -10.37 -10.14
C VAL A 97 -6.14 -10.09 -10.41
N ASN A 98 -6.94 -11.07 -10.71
CA ASN A 98 -8.32 -10.85 -11.06
C ASN A 98 -9.20 -12.06 -10.70
N LYS A 99 -8.69 -12.92 -9.82
CA LYS A 99 -9.24 -14.17 -9.34
C LYS A 99 -8.65 -14.53 -7.96
N ALA A 100 -9.42 -14.12 -6.95
CA ALA A 100 -9.36 -14.44 -5.52
C ALA A 100 -9.13 -15.89 -5.03
N ASP A 101 -8.97 -16.85 -5.91
CA ASP A 101 -8.72 -18.26 -5.56
C ASP A 101 -8.29 -18.84 -6.89
N SER A 102 -6.99 -18.78 -7.19
CA SER A 102 -6.40 -19.01 -8.49
C SER A 102 -6.52 -20.43 -8.97
N ASP A 103 -6.53 -21.39 -8.06
CA ASP A 103 -6.42 -22.81 -8.34
C ASP A 103 -7.77 -23.56 -8.15
N ARG A 104 -8.71 -22.94 -7.44
CA ARG A 104 -10.07 -23.39 -7.13
C ARG A 104 -10.16 -24.50 -6.11
N ASP A 105 -9.27 -24.52 -5.13
CA ASP A 105 -9.33 -25.46 -4.02
C ASP A 105 -10.22 -24.99 -2.85
N GLY A 106 -10.57 -23.70 -2.84
CA GLY A 106 -11.49 -23.07 -1.89
C GLY A 106 -10.80 -22.30 -0.75
N ILE A 107 -9.49 -22.12 -0.82
CA ILE A 107 -8.68 -21.18 -0.04
C ILE A 107 -8.41 -19.95 -0.96
N LEU A 108 -8.42 -18.73 -0.40
CA LEU A 108 -8.09 -17.52 -1.17
C LEU A 108 -6.59 -17.46 -1.46
N ASP A 109 -6.13 -16.71 -2.47
CA ASP A 109 -4.69 -16.73 -2.79
C ASP A 109 -3.84 -16.05 -1.70
N GLY A 110 -4.36 -15.06 -0.96
CA GLY A 110 -3.76 -14.49 0.26
C GLY A 110 -3.59 -15.51 1.38
N ASP A 111 -4.66 -16.21 1.73
CA ASP A 111 -4.69 -17.31 2.73
C ASP A 111 -3.76 -18.53 2.39
N GLU A 112 -3.26 -18.64 1.15
CA GLU A 112 -2.44 -19.78 0.74
C GLU A 112 -1.00 -19.68 1.29
N ASP A 113 -0.37 -20.81 1.58
CA ASP A 113 1.06 -20.90 1.91
C ASP A 113 1.80 -21.55 0.72
N ALA A 114 2.09 -20.76 -0.32
CA ALA A 114 2.64 -21.27 -1.59
C ALA A 114 4.06 -21.86 -1.42
N ASP A 115 4.77 -21.34 -0.43
CA ASP A 115 6.16 -21.56 -0.07
C ASP A 115 6.36 -22.80 0.84
N ARG A 116 5.40 -23.01 1.75
CA ARG A 116 5.33 -24.01 2.83
C ARG A 116 6.28 -23.79 3.99
N ASP A 117 6.49 -22.55 4.37
CA ASP A 117 7.25 -22.22 5.57
C ASP A 117 6.37 -21.95 6.81
N GLY A 118 5.05 -21.81 6.61
CA GLY A 118 4.04 -21.65 7.64
C GLY A 118 3.55 -20.22 7.85
N VAL A 119 3.87 -19.30 6.93
CA VAL A 119 3.29 -17.95 6.82
C VAL A 119 2.33 -17.94 5.62
N ALA A 120 1.21 -17.21 5.70
CA ALA A 120 0.30 -17.08 4.57
C ALA A 120 0.92 -16.13 3.52
N ASN A 121 0.41 -16.15 2.29
CA ASN A 121 1.01 -15.41 1.18
C ASN A 121 0.86 -13.89 1.34
N GLU A 122 -0.19 -13.45 2.05
CA GLU A 122 -0.46 -12.06 2.48
C GLU A 122 0.61 -11.61 3.49
N ASP A 123 0.75 -12.26 4.65
CA ASP A 123 1.78 -11.91 5.67
C ASP A 123 3.25 -12.26 5.31
N GLU A 124 3.54 -12.57 4.05
CA GLU A 124 4.91 -12.75 3.57
C GLU A 124 5.59 -11.43 3.21
N ASP A 125 4.85 -10.34 3.02
CA ASP A 125 5.43 -9.02 2.74
C ASP A 125 5.92 -8.32 4.01
N ASP A 126 5.20 -8.42 5.12
CA ASP A 126 5.62 -7.90 6.45
C ASP A 126 6.94 -8.52 6.92
N ALA A 127 7.17 -9.79 6.58
CA ALA A 127 8.40 -10.49 6.93
C ALA A 127 9.66 -9.89 6.26
N TYR A 128 9.52 -9.10 5.18
CA TYR A 128 10.63 -8.50 4.42
C TYR A 128 10.58 -6.98 4.28
N GLU A 129 9.46 -6.35 4.61
CA GLU A 129 9.26 -4.91 4.72
C GLU A 129 10.20 -4.28 5.76
N ARG A 130 10.47 -2.98 5.62
CA ARG A 130 11.39 -2.26 6.51
C ARG A 130 10.64 -1.14 7.20
N CYS A 131 9.80 -1.49 8.17
CA CYS A 131 9.08 -0.59 9.09
C CYS A 131 8.62 0.68 8.37
N ALA A 132 7.98 0.48 7.22
CA ALA A 132 7.32 1.52 6.48
C ALA A 132 5.86 1.34 6.89
N ALA A 133 5.30 2.35 7.55
CA ALA A 133 3.91 2.40 7.94
C ALA A 133 3.01 1.79 6.86
N ASP A 134 2.11 0.90 7.29
CA ASP A 134 1.02 0.25 6.57
C ASP A 134 0.48 1.20 5.50
N ASP A 135 1.04 1.09 4.29
CA ASP A 135 0.71 2.03 3.21
C ASP A 135 -0.59 1.64 2.50
N ASP A 136 -1.16 0.51 2.90
CA ASP A 136 -2.39 -0.13 2.46
C ASP A 136 -3.56 0.02 3.46
N ASP A 137 -3.39 0.64 4.64
CA ASP A 137 -4.51 0.94 5.56
C ASP A 137 -5.42 2.05 5.02
N ARG A 138 -6.52 1.65 4.36
CA ARG A 138 -7.41 2.56 3.63
C ARG A 138 -8.21 3.49 4.54
N ASP A 139 -8.64 3.01 5.70
CA ASP A 139 -9.49 3.77 6.62
C ASP A 139 -8.75 4.33 7.84
N ARG A 140 -7.47 3.99 7.96
CA ARG A 140 -6.49 4.49 8.90
C ARG A 140 -6.74 3.99 10.31
N ASP A 141 -7.20 2.77 10.45
CA ASP A 141 -7.53 2.21 11.76
C ASP A 141 -6.44 1.33 12.37
N PHE A 142 -5.27 1.28 11.71
CA PHE A 142 -4.06 0.52 12.07
C PHE A 142 -4.21 -0.99 11.88
N VAL A 143 -5.17 -1.43 11.08
CA VAL A 143 -5.18 -2.77 10.49
C VAL A 143 -4.93 -2.62 8.99
N ALA A 144 -3.96 -3.37 8.46
CA ALA A 144 -3.72 -3.44 7.02
C ALA A 144 -4.97 -3.96 6.29
N ASP A 145 -5.25 -3.43 5.09
CA ASP A 145 -6.43 -3.86 4.29
C ASP A 145 -6.38 -5.38 4.02
N GLU A 146 -5.17 -5.97 3.94
CA GLU A 146 -4.96 -7.42 3.82
C GLU A 146 -5.34 -8.21 5.07
N ASP A 147 -5.00 -7.71 6.27
CA ASP A 147 -5.28 -8.37 7.57
C ASP A 147 -6.75 -8.32 8.00
N GLU A 148 -7.48 -7.30 7.55
CA GLU A 148 -8.89 -7.13 7.88
C GLU A 148 -9.73 -8.35 7.46
N ASN A 149 -9.30 -9.07 6.43
CA ASN A 149 -9.98 -10.25 5.92
C ASN A 149 -9.92 -11.40 6.96
N GLU A 150 -8.76 -11.63 7.57
CA GLU A 150 -8.52 -12.67 8.57
C GLU A 150 -9.25 -12.35 9.88
N LEU A 151 -9.20 -11.07 10.26
CA LEU A 151 -9.88 -10.51 11.41
C LEU A 151 -11.39 -10.36 11.18
N HIS A 152 -11.90 -10.67 9.99
CA HIS A 152 -13.29 -10.48 9.56
C HIS A 152 -13.84 -9.08 9.87
N LEU A 153 -12.99 -8.08 9.62
CA LEU A 153 -13.27 -6.66 9.61
C LEU A 153 -13.75 -6.26 8.21
N ARG A 154 -13.76 -4.97 7.89
CA ARG A 154 -14.35 -4.44 6.67
C ARG A 154 -13.43 -3.35 6.11
N VAL A 155 -12.64 -3.77 5.13
CA VAL A 155 -11.98 -2.91 4.12
C VAL A 155 -12.63 -1.55 3.91
N GLY A 156 -12.01 -0.54 4.52
CA GLY A 156 -12.38 0.86 4.42
C GLY A 156 -13.47 1.35 5.39
N ASP A 157 -13.74 0.62 6.48
CA ASP A 157 -14.65 0.92 7.57
C ASP A 157 -13.95 0.73 8.95
N ALA A 158 -13.23 1.76 9.39
CA ALA A 158 -12.45 1.86 10.64
C ALA A 158 -13.16 1.49 11.97
N ASP A 159 -14.42 1.06 11.95
CA ASP A 159 -15.23 0.55 13.07
C ASP A 159 -16.27 -0.42 12.48
N SER A 160 -15.82 -1.63 12.15
CA SER A 160 -16.59 -2.64 11.44
C SER A 160 -17.85 -3.07 12.19
N ASP A 161 -17.93 -2.93 13.50
CA ASP A 161 -19.11 -3.35 14.27
C ASP A 161 -19.97 -2.19 14.81
N ASP A 162 -19.59 -0.95 14.50
CA ASP A 162 -20.22 0.31 14.90
C ASP A 162 -20.34 0.44 16.44
N ASP A 163 -19.43 -0.14 17.22
CA ASP A 163 -19.47 -0.08 18.69
C ASP A 163 -18.77 1.14 19.29
N GLY A 164 -17.99 1.85 18.47
CA GLY A 164 -17.26 3.07 18.81
C GLY A 164 -15.82 2.84 19.25
N VAL A 165 -15.29 1.62 19.12
CA VAL A 165 -13.87 1.28 19.13
C VAL A 165 -13.44 1.05 17.67
N ARG A 166 -12.25 1.51 17.29
CA ARG A 166 -11.71 1.24 15.95
C ARG A 166 -11.21 -0.18 15.85
N ASP A 167 -11.20 -0.77 14.65
CA ASP A 167 -10.91 -2.20 14.54
C ASP A 167 -9.49 -2.55 14.99
N GLY A 168 -8.46 -1.75 14.66
CA GLY A 168 -7.09 -1.95 15.15
C GLY A 168 -6.98 -1.94 16.68
N ALA A 169 -7.79 -1.13 17.35
CA ALA A 169 -7.81 -1.02 18.81
C ALA A 169 -8.68 -2.09 19.51
N GLU A 170 -9.39 -2.94 18.76
CA GLU A 170 -10.15 -4.04 19.33
C GLU A 170 -9.23 -5.21 19.74
N ASP A 171 -9.68 -6.05 20.68
CA ASP A 171 -9.05 -7.32 21.08
C ASP A 171 -10.09 -8.41 20.83
N ARG A 172 -10.26 -8.78 19.56
CA ARG A 172 -11.42 -9.59 19.14
C ARG A 172 -11.33 -11.03 19.65
N ASP A 173 -10.12 -11.55 19.77
CA ASP A 173 -9.86 -12.93 20.16
C ASP A 173 -9.74 -13.08 21.70
N GLY A 174 -9.46 -11.98 22.40
CA GLY A 174 -9.41 -11.86 23.86
C GLY A 174 -8.10 -12.32 24.48
N ASP A 175 -7.01 -12.39 23.72
CA ASP A 175 -5.70 -12.83 24.20
C ASP A 175 -4.89 -11.71 24.89
N GLY A 176 -5.30 -10.46 24.65
CA GLY A 176 -4.75 -9.25 25.26
C GLY A 176 -3.77 -8.46 24.38
N ALA A 177 -3.58 -8.84 23.12
CA ALA A 177 -3.09 -7.99 22.03
C ALA A 177 -4.26 -7.23 21.36
N SER A 178 -3.99 -6.06 20.80
CA SER A 178 -4.97 -5.41 19.91
C SER A 178 -4.89 -6.05 18.52
N ASN A 179 -5.91 -5.89 17.70
CA ASN A 179 -5.92 -6.42 16.33
C ASN A 179 -4.76 -5.84 15.49
N GLU A 180 -4.33 -4.60 15.75
CA GLU A 180 -3.13 -3.97 15.14
C GLU A 180 -1.81 -4.63 15.57
N ASP A 181 -1.83 -5.58 16.52
CA ASP A 181 -0.65 -6.27 17.06
C ASP A 181 -0.65 -7.80 16.76
N GLU A 182 -1.62 -8.32 16.00
CA GLU A 182 -1.84 -9.78 15.83
C GLU A 182 -0.94 -10.40 14.73
N ASP A 183 -0.49 -9.60 13.78
CA ASP A 183 0.40 -9.93 12.66
C ASP A 183 1.89 -10.01 13.08
N ASP A 184 2.20 -9.50 14.26
CA ASP A 184 3.51 -9.23 14.85
C ASP A 184 4.31 -10.52 15.20
N LYS A 185 4.59 -11.35 14.18
CA LYS A 185 5.23 -12.65 14.32
C LYS A 185 6.67 -12.49 14.82
N ASN A 186 7.02 -13.40 15.72
CA ASN A 186 8.34 -13.51 16.38
C ASN A 186 9.48 -13.78 15.37
N GLY A 187 9.98 -12.73 14.72
CA GLY A 187 10.92 -12.81 13.59
C GLY A 187 11.04 -11.52 12.80
N ASP A 188 10.04 -10.64 12.90
CA ASP A 188 10.06 -9.31 12.31
C ASP A 188 11.21 -8.43 12.87
N ALA A 189 11.79 -7.61 11.99
CA ALA A 189 12.84 -6.66 12.28
C ALA A 189 12.34 -5.40 13.02
N CYS A 190 11.03 -5.21 13.11
CA CYS A 190 10.33 -4.02 13.62
C CYS A 190 9.64 -4.21 14.98
N ASN A 191 9.68 -5.44 15.52
CA ASN A 191 9.57 -5.88 16.92
C ASN A 191 10.50 -5.16 17.95
N GLY A 192 11.04 -4.00 17.59
CA GLY A 192 12.07 -3.29 18.29
C GLY A 192 11.52 -2.29 19.28
N ASP A 193 11.01 -2.74 20.43
CA ASP A 193 10.69 -1.94 21.63
C ASP A 193 11.88 -1.06 22.09
N ARG A 194 12.10 0.07 21.39
CA ARG A 194 13.26 0.96 21.53
C ARG A 194 13.18 1.75 22.81
N ASP A 195 11.95 1.95 23.24
CA ASP A 195 11.45 2.63 24.42
C ASP A 195 11.57 1.76 25.70
N ARG A 196 11.31 0.46 25.59
CA ARG A 196 11.27 -0.58 26.64
C ARG A 196 10.07 -0.56 27.56
N ASP A 197 8.89 -0.27 27.04
CA ASP A 197 7.64 -0.34 27.79
C ASP A 197 6.84 -1.64 27.57
N GLY A 198 7.24 -2.44 26.58
CA GLY A 198 6.72 -3.78 26.32
C GLY A 198 5.64 -3.85 25.25
N LYS A 199 5.52 -2.82 24.41
CA LYS A 199 4.71 -2.72 23.19
C LYS A 199 5.63 -2.47 21.98
N SER A 200 5.16 -2.69 20.76
CA SER A 200 6.03 -2.63 19.56
C SER A 200 6.35 -1.17 19.20
N ASP A 201 7.43 -0.94 18.46
CA ASP A 201 7.75 0.42 17.96
C ASP A 201 6.84 0.81 16.77
N GLU A 202 6.04 -0.15 16.24
CA GLU A 202 5.01 0.00 15.18
C GLU A 202 3.73 0.69 15.72
N ASP A 203 3.50 0.67 17.04
CA ASP A 203 2.39 1.37 17.67
C ASP A 203 2.50 2.91 17.48
N GLU A 204 1.86 3.47 16.45
CA GLU A 204 1.62 4.93 16.33
C GLU A 204 0.68 5.48 17.43
N GLY A 205 0.32 4.67 18.44
CA GLY A 205 -0.38 5.05 19.67
C GLY A 205 0.48 5.09 20.94
N ASP A 206 1.75 4.68 20.89
CA ASP A 206 2.54 4.54 22.09
C ASP A 206 2.97 5.89 22.68
N ARG A 207 2.67 6.06 23.97
CA ARG A 207 2.99 7.30 24.66
C ARG A 207 4.50 7.36 24.94
N PHE A 208 5.31 7.84 23.99
CA PHE A 208 6.73 8.14 24.18
C PHE A 208 7.02 8.84 25.51
N GLY A 209 6.14 9.76 25.94
CA GLY A 209 6.22 10.31 27.28
C GLY A 209 5.20 11.38 27.63
N THR A 210 5.54 12.17 28.64
CA THR A 210 4.77 13.34 29.04
C THR A 210 5.65 14.58 29.07
N ILE A 211 5.12 15.69 28.56
CA ILE A 211 5.80 16.97 28.65
C ILE A 211 5.93 17.34 30.13
N THR A 212 7.16 17.48 30.58
CA THR A 212 7.46 17.89 31.95
C THR A 212 7.48 19.42 32.06
N SER A 213 8.02 20.08 31.04
CA SER A 213 8.10 21.54 30.97
C SER A 213 8.50 22.00 29.58
N PHE A 214 7.96 23.14 29.16
CA PHE A 214 8.42 23.89 27.99
C PHE A 214 8.71 25.35 28.39
N ASP A 215 9.87 25.87 27.96
CA ASP A 215 10.25 27.28 28.11
C ASP A 215 10.28 27.96 26.75
N ALA A 216 9.24 28.74 26.45
CA ALA A 216 9.11 29.47 25.18
C ALA A 216 10.17 30.58 24.99
N GLY A 217 10.87 31.01 26.05
CA GLY A 217 11.93 32.00 25.98
C GLY A 217 13.26 31.41 25.52
N THR A 218 13.48 30.11 25.77
CA THR A 218 14.70 29.39 25.37
C THR A 218 14.45 28.27 24.36
N GLY A 219 13.19 27.99 24.00
CA GLY A 219 12.81 26.85 23.15
C GLY A 219 12.99 25.50 23.83
N THR A 220 13.32 25.44 25.12
CA THR A 220 13.69 24.17 25.77
C THR A 220 12.46 23.37 26.15
N LEU A 221 12.29 22.21 25.53
CA LEU A 221 11.27 21.21 25.84
C LEU A 221 11.90 20.06 26.61
N VAL A 222 11.26 19.65 27.71
CA VAL A 222 11.66 18.51 28.51
C VAL A 222 10.52 17.52 28.57
N VAL A 223 10.75 16.31 28.06
CA VAL A 223 9.81 15.19 28.07
C VAL A 223 10.33 14.13 29.04
N THR A 224 9.45 13.59 29.88
CA THR A 224 9.75 12.40 30.68
C THR A 224 9.13 11.22 29.98
N THR A 225 9.96 10.29 29.52
CA THR A 225 9.51 9.09 28.82
C THR A 225 8.80 8.13 29.75
N VAL A 226 8.03 7.18 29.22
CA VAL A 226 7.38 6.11 30.00
C VAL A 226 8.39 5.26 30.78
N ALA A 227 9.57 5.01 30.21
CA ALA A 227 10.73 4.44 30.89
C ALA A 227 11.37 5.35 31.97
N SER A 228 10.72 6.45 32.37
CA SER A 228 11.17 7.42 33.38
C SER A 228 12.50 8.11 33.06
N ARG A 229 12.87 8.20 31.77
CA ARG A 229 14.06 8.93 31.31
C ARG A 229 13.65 10.37 30.97
N ARG A 230 14.55 11.33 31.17
CA ARG A 230 14.30 12.72 30.79
C ARG A 230 15.04 13.03 29.50
N VAL A 231 14.28 13.38 28.47
CA VAL A 231 14.76 13.86 27.18
C VAL A 231 14.61 15.38 27.18
N SER A 232 15.65 16.08 26.75
CA SER A 232 15.66 17.54 26.66
C SER A 232 16.06 17.91 25.25
N VAL A 233 15.20 18.65 24.58
CA VAL A 233 15.34 19.05 23.18
C VAL A 233 15.05 20.54 23.02
N GLU A 234 15.52 21.10 21.91
CA GLU A 234 15.27 22.48 21.53
C GLU A 234 14.21 22.52 20.43
N VAL A 235 13.11 23.23 20.70
CA VAL A 235 12.05 23.53 19.75
C VAL A 235 12.44 24.80 19.01
N THR A 236 12.50 24.72 17.69
CA THR A 236 12.87 25.82 16.80
C THR A 236 11.67 26.27 15.97
N ASP A 237 11.83 27.33 15.17
CA ASP A 237 10.80 27.76 14.23
C ASP A 237 10.56 26.74 13.09
N ASP A 238 11.51 25.82 12.89
CA ASP A 238 11.44 24.75 11.88
C ASP A 238 10.87 23.44 12.46
N THR A 239 10.59 23.39 13.77
CA THR A 239 10.00 22.21 14.40
C THR A 239 8.54 22.07 14.03
N GLU A 240 8.19 20.92 13.47
CA GLU A 240 6.81 20.50 13.18
C GLU A 240 6.15 19.99 14.47
N ILE A 241 4.94 20.50 14.75
CA ILE A 241 4.16 20.10 15.92
C ILE A 241 2.84 19.59 15.39
N GLU A 242 2.50 18.36 15.70
CA GLU A 242 1.27 17.70 15.29
C GLU A 242 0.44 17.35 16.53
N LEU A 243 -0.88 17.45 16.39
CA LEU A 243 -1.82 17.00 17.40
C LEU A 243 -2.40 15.67 16.93
N GLY A 244 -2.22 14.64 17.74
CA GLY A 244 -2.80 13.33 17.62
C GLY A 244 -3.87 13.10 18.68
N ASP A 245 -4.72 12.09 18.51
CA ASP A 245 -5.53 11.52 19.61
C ASP A 245 -4.85 10.28 20.22
N GLU A 246 -5.42 9.71 21.30
CA GLU A 246 -4.92 8.48 21.95
C GLU A 246 -4.94 7.24 21.01
N SER A 247 -5.42 7.40 19.78
CA SER A 247 -5.45 6.41 18.71
C SER A 247 -4.59 6.85 17.51
N GLY A 248 -3.52 7.62 17.72
CA GLY A 248 -2.52 7.90 16.68
C GLY A 248 -2.94 8.81 15.52
N HIS A 249 -4.14 9.38 15.50
CA HIS A 249 -4.63 10.13 14.32
C HIS A 249 -4.27 11.61 14.33
N ASP A 250 -3.68 12.11 13.24
CA ASP A 250 -3.42 13.55 13.05
C ASP A 250 -4.73 14.38 13.01
N GLU A 251 -5.04 15.04 14.12
CA GLU A 251 -6.11 16.02 14.30
C GLU A 251 -5.72 17.42 13.74
N GLY A 252 -4.47 17.59 13.30
CA GLY A 252 -3.95 18.73 12.54
C GLY A 252 -2.71 19.41 13.14
N ASP A 253 -2.25 20.48 12.48
CA ASP A 253 -1.06 21.23 12.87
C ASP A 253 -1.22 21.86 14.27
N GLY A 254 -0.36 21.45 15.20
CA GLY A 254 -0.21 22.01 16.53
C GLY A 254 0.69 23.24 16.55
N SER A 255 0.88 23.80 17.75
CA SER A 255 1.74 24.95 17.95
C SER A 255 2.47 24.90 19.28
N THR A 256 3.42 25.82 19.47
CA THR A 256 4.15 25.93 20.74
C THR A 256 3.25 26.25 21.94
N THR A 257 1.99 26.67 21.73
CA THR A 257 1.03 26.84 22.84
C THR A 257 0.47 25.52 23.37
N ASP A 258 0.60 24.44 22.61
CA ASP A 258 0.08 23.11 22.94
C ASP A 258 1.13 22.28 23.70
N LEU A 259 2.39 22.74 23.74
CA LEU A 259 3.48 22.18 24.53
C LEU A 259 3.32 22.49 26.04
N VAL A 260 2.26 21.98 26.64
CA VAL A 260 1.92 22.21 28.05
C VAL A 260 2.41 21.07 28.93
N ALA A 261 2.83 21.40 30.15
CA ALA A 261 3.22 20.37 31.11
C ALA A 261 2.06 19.43 31.42
N GLY A 262 2.28 18.13 31.25
CA GLY A 262 1.30 17.07 31.40
C GLY A 262 0.67 16.56 30.10
N ALA A 263 0.91 17.22 28.96
CA ALA A 263 0.48 16.71 27.65
C ALA A 263 1.19 15.38 27.33
N GLY A 264 0.47 14.47 26.70
CA GLY A 264 1.03 13.24 26.15
C GLY A 264 1.88 13.54 24.93
N VAL A 265 2.93 12.76 24.74
CA VAL A 265 3.78 12.79 23.55
C VAL A 265 3.73 11.38 22.98
N ALA A 266 3.25 11.26 21.75
CA ALA A 266 3.24 10.03 20.97
C ALA A 266 4.63 9.82 20.36
N GLU A 267 5.14 10.86 19.70
CA GLU A 267 6.36 10.74 18.90
C GLU A 267 7.30 11.93 19.09
N LEU A 268 8.60 11.69 18.92
CA LEU A 268 9.64 12.70 19.00
C LEU A 268 10.79 12.42 18.02
N GLU A 269 10.82 13.13 16.90
CA GLU A 269 11.90 13.04 15.90
C GLU A 269 12.99 14.07 16.16
N ILE A 270 14.21 13.60 16.42
CA ILE A 270 15.38 14.45 16.66
C ILE A 270 16.38 14.27 15.53
N ASP A 271 16.78 15.36 14.89
CA ASP A 271 17.83 15.32 13.88
C ASP A 271 19.14 14.80 14.48
N ARG A 272 19.74 13.83 13.80
CA ARG A 272 20.92 13.12 14.33
C ARG A 272 22.18 13.97 14.30
N GLU A 273 22.23 15.04 13.50
CA GLU A 273 23.43 15.87 13.33
C GLU A 273 23.41 17.14 14.20
N THR A 274 22.28 17.84 14.23
CA THR A 274 22.06 19.11 14.95
C THR A 274 21.57 18.88 16.37
N ARG A 275 20.85 17.77 16.61
CA ARG A 275 20.10 17.47 17.85
C ARG A 275 18.93 18.42 18.10
N ASP A 276 18.50 19.12 17.07
CA ASP A 276 17.30 19.93 17.11
C ASP A 276 16.07 19.02 16.94
N LEU A 277 14.93 19.44 17.48
CA LEU A 277 13.67 18.71 17.33
C LEU A 277 13.11 18.99 15.93
N GLU A 278 12.96 17.96 15.11
CA GLU A 278 12.37 18.06 13.77
C GLU A 278 10.85 18.00 13.87
N LYS A 279 10.31 16.99 14.55
CA LYS A 279 8.88 16.77 14.69
C LYS A 279 8.51 16.30 16.10
N ILE A 280 7.34 16.71 16.57
CA ILE A 280 6.70 16.19 17.79
C ILE A 280 5.20 16.00 17.57
N LYS A 281 4.71 14.79 17.87
CA LYS A 281 3.29 14.43 17.84
C LYS A 281 2.76 14.35 19.27
N LEU A 282 1.75 15.15 19.59
CA LEU A 282 1.11 15.21 20.91
C LEU A 282 -0.13 14.31 20.95
N LEU A 283 -0.53 13.84 22.14
CA LEU A 283 -1.81 13.16 22.40
C LEU A 283 -2.79 14.09 23.14
#